data_AF-A0A2M8PNC9-F1
#
_entry.id   AF-A0A2M8PNC9-F1
#
_cell.length_a   1.000
_cell.length_b   1.000
_cell.length_c   1.000
_cell.angle_alpha   90.00
_cell.angle_beta   90.00
_cell.angle_gamma   90.00
#
_symmetry.space_group_name_H-M   'P 1'
#
loop_
_entity.id
_entity.type
_entity.pdbx_description
1 polymer ?
#
loop_
_entity_poly.entity_id
_entity_poly.type
_entity_poly.pdbx_seq_one_letter_code
_entity_poly.pdbx_strand_id
1 'polypeptide(L)'
;MASFKSDEIVILLGAGASVEAGIPHSAAMIKQVEENIAQSDDDWSQFRDLYHYIRSSIYYSDGIHGKFDSKVNYNIERLVDTLNEISMRSEHTLYPFVGAWNPTLVEVAGEEFSRVKELRDAIISILRTQWLAVENYGESAAYYSGLVDFQAEYQYTLRVFSLNYDLCMERICQARDVSLERGFNDARNWDWRQFDVSPDLLKAIHLYKLHGSIDWTYRDEQLTYFDDPGAIDDAAIIFGTSYKLQYSDPFLFLTYEFRRWTLESRIIVA
;
A
#
# COMPACT_ATOMS: atom_id res chain seq x y z
N MET A 1 -16.05 -28.25 20.71
CA MET A 1 -15.32 -27.22 19.95
C MET A 1 -14.87 -26.15 20.92
N ALA A 2 -13.65 -25.64 20.81
CA ALA A 2 -13.26 -24.48 21.60
C ALA A 2 -14.11 -23.29 21.15
N SER A 3 -14.91 -22.73 22.06
CA SER A 3 -15.60 -21.46 21.82
C SER A 3 -14.57 -20.35 22.03
N PHE A 4 -14.31 -19.57 20.99
CA PHE A 4 -13.49 -18.37 21.08
C PHE A 4 -14.28 -17.27 21.79
N LYS A 5 -13.59 -16.47 22.60
CA LYS A 5 -14.14 -15.27 23.25
C LYS A 5 -13.84 -14.03 22.41
N SER A 6 -14.44 -12.89 22.77
CA SER A 6 -14.10 -11.60 22.16
C SER A 6 -12.59 -11.39 22.10
N ASP A 7 -12.14 -10.83 20.99
CA ASP A 7 -10.77 -10.37 20.76
C ASP A 7 -9.70 -11.49 20.72
N GLU A 8 -10.10 -12.76 20.74
CA GLU A 8 -9.16 -13.89 20.68
C GLU A 8 -8.63 -14.19 19.27
N ILE A 9 -9.22 -13.59 18.22
CA ILE A 9 -8.87 -13.81 16.81
C ILE A 9 -8.54 -12.49 16.13
N VAL A 10 -7.39 -12.46 15.45
CA VAL A 10 -6.95 -11.37 14.59
C VAL A 10 -6.71 -11.88 13.17
N ILE A 11 -7.20 -11.15 12.17
CA ILE A 11 -6.92 -11.41 10.75
C ILE A 11 -5.88 -10.41 10.26
N LEU A 12 -4.88 -10.88 9.52
CA LEU A 12 -3.91 -10.06 8.79
C LEU A 12 -4.02 -10.37 7.29
N LEU A 13 -4.23 -9.34 6.48
CA LEU A 13 -4.32 -9.43 5.03
C LEU A 13 -3.06 -8.84 4.41
N GLY A 14 -2.28 -9.68 3.73
CA GLY A 14 -1.13 -9.24 2.93
C GLY A 14 -1.49 -8.95 1.47
N ALA A 15 -0.52 -8.42 0.71
CA ALA A 15 -0.71 -8.01 -0.69
C ALA A 15 -1.26 -9.11 -1.62
N GLY A 16 -1.02 -10.39 -1.28
CA GLY A 16 -1.57 -11.52 -2.02
C GLY A 16 -3.10 -11.65 -1.91
N ALA A 17 -3.69 -11.14 -0.82
CA ALA A 17 -5.13 -11.22 -0.57
C ALA A 17 -5.95 -10.32 -1.50
N SER A 18 -5.33 -9.55 -2.40
CA SER A 18 -6.02 -8.68 -3.37
C SER A 18 -5.94 -9.22 -4.80
N VAL A 19 -5.15 -10.29 -5.02
CA VAL A 19 -4.85 -10.81 -6.36
C VAL A 19 -6.10 -11.37 -7.05
N GLU A 20 -6.97 -12.04 -6.32
CA GLU A 20 -8.23 -12.55 -6.88
C GLU A 20 -9.19 -11.43 -7.32
N ALA A 21 -9.02 -10.21 -6.79
CA ALA A 21 -9.77 -9.04 -7.23
C ALA A 21 -9.20 -8.40 -8.51
N GLY A 22 -8.17 -9.00 -9.12
CA GLY A 22 -7.50 -8.49 -10.33
C GLY A 22 -6.34 -7.52 -10.04
N ILE A 23 -6.02 -7.27 -8.77
CA ILE A 23 -4.93 -6.37 -8.39
C ILE A 23 -3.60 -7.14 -8.52
N PRO A 24 -2.67 -6.70 -9.38
CA PRO A 24 -1.45 -7.46 -9.63
C PRO A 24 -0.57 -7.53 -8.38
N HIS A 25 0.04 -8.69 -8.13
CA HIS A 25 1.11 -8.78 -7.14
C HIS A 25 2.38 -8.07 -7.65
N SER A 26 3.34 -7.82 -6.76
CA SER A 26 4.53 -7.00 -7.08
C SER A 26 5.33 -7.45 -8.31
N ALA A 27 5.55 -8.76 -8.50
CA ALA A 27 6.23 -9.26 -9.70
C ALA A 27 5.45 -9.02 -11.00
N ALA A 28 4.12 -9.05 -10.97
CA ALA A 28 3.28 -8.72 -12.12
C ALA A 28 3.29 -7.21 -12.39
N MET A 29 3.31 -6.37 -11.34
CA MET A 29 3.48 -4.92 -11.47
C MET A 29 4.80 -4.56 -12.16
N ILE A 30 5.91 -5.19 -11.76
CA ILE A 30 7.22 -5.01 -12.43
C ILE A 30 7.14 -5.42 -13.90
N LYS A 31 6.52 -6.57 -14.19
CA LYS A 31 6.37 -7.05 -15.57
C LYS A 31 5.58 -6.06 -16.43
N GLN A 32 4.52 -5.46 -15.90
CA GLN A 32 3.74 -4.46 -16.63
C GLN A 32 4.56 -3.17 -16.86
N VAL A 33 5.37 -2.74 -15.90
CA VAL A 33 6.33 -1.63 -16.11
C VAL A 33 7.31 -1.96 -17.23
N GLU A 34 7.88 -3.16 -17.24
CA GLU A 34 8.79 -3.61 -18.30
C GLU A 34 8.10 -3.67 -19.67
N GLU A 35 6.85 -4.15 -19.72
CA GLU A 35 6.04 -4.23 -20.93
C GLU A 35 5.71 -2.85 -21.50
N ASN A 36 5.41 -1.86 -20.66
CA ASN A 36 5.20 -0.47 -21.11
C ASN A 36 6.51 0.14 -21.65
N ILE A 37 7.64 -0.08 -20.97
CA ILE A 37 8.95 0.42 -21.41
C ILE A 37 9.40 -0.21 -22.74
N ALA A 38 9.04 -1.47 -23.00
CA ALA A 38 9.41 -2.18 -24.22
C ALA A 38 8.64 -1.69 -25.46
N GLN A 39 7.46 -1.10 -25.28
CA GLN A 39 6.64 -0.59 -26.38
C GLN A 39 7.28 0.67 -26.98
N SER A 40 7.65 0.59 -28.25
CA SER A 40 8.51 1.58 -28.91
C SER A 40 7.78 2.86 -29.34
N ASP A 41 6.45 2.85 -29.41
CA ASP A 41 5.61 3.98 -29.85
C ASP A 41 4.93 4.69 -28.66
N ASP A 42 5.30 4.36 -27.42
CA ASP A 42 4.69 4.89 -26.20
C ASP A 42 5.61 5.89 -25.48
N ASP A 43 4.99 6.76 -24.68
CA ASP A 43 5.62 7.76 -23.80
C ASP A 43 6.61 7.12 -22.81
N TRP A 44 6.50 5.80 -22.57
CA TRP A 44 7.38 5.03 -21.68
C TRP A 44 8.74 4.68 -22.29
N SER A 45 8.88 4.69 -23.61
CA SER A 45 10.11 4.31 -24.31
C SER A 45 11.31 5.18 -23.92
N GLN A 46 11.06 6.44 -23.53
CA GLN A 46 12.08 7.37 -23.05
C GLN A 46 12.72 6.97 -21.72
N PHE A 47 12.04 6.14 -20.91
CA PHE A 47 12.51 5.70 -19.60
C PHE A 47 13.37 4.44 -19.66
N ARG A 48 13.50 3.80 -20.83
CA ARG A 48 14.17 2.50 -20.99
C ARG A 48 15.58 2.45 -20.40
N ASP A 49 16.44 3.38 -20.79
CA ASP A 49 17.84 3.36 -20.36
C ASP A 49 17.96 3.67 -18.86
N LEU A 50 17.14 4.61 -18.35
CA LEU A 50 17.04 4.91 -16.93
C LEU A 50 16.60 3.68 -16.13
N TYR A 51 15.51 3.02 -16.55
CA TYR A 51 15.00 1.83 -15.89
C TYR A 51 16.04 0.71 -15.85
N HIS A 52 16.69 0.41 -16.99
CA HIS A 52 17.74 -0.61 -17.05
C HIS A 52 18.93 -0.28 -16.15
N TYR A 53 19.33 0.99 -16.09
CA TYR A 53 20.38 1.44 -15.20
C TYR A 53 20.01 1.28 -13.72
N ILE A 54 18.82 1.73 -13.31
CA ILE A 54 18.34 1.61 -11.92
C ILE A 54 18.21 0.14 -11.52
N ARG A 55 17.58 -0.69 -12.36
CA ARG A 55 17.47 -2.13 -12.12
C ARG A 55 18.85 -2.76 -11.96
N SER A 56 19.77 -2.50 -12.90
CA SER A 56 21.13 -3.06 -12.84
C SER A 56 21.89 -2.59 -11.59
N SER A 57 21.70 -1.33 -11.18
CA SER A 57 22.31 -0.76 -9.98
C SER A 57 21.80 -1.43 -8.69
N ILE A 58 20.50 -1.73 -8.62
CA ILE A 58 19.92 -2.49 -7.49
C ILE A 58 20.52 -3.90 -7.42
N TYR A 59 20.59 -4.61 -8.55
CA TYR A 59 21.18 -5.95 -8.61
C TYR A 59 22.67 -5.94 -8.28
N TYR A 60 23.42 -4.95 -8.78
CA TYR A 60 24.83 -4.77 -8.47
C TYR A 60 25.06 -4.55 -6.97
N SER A 61 24.27 -3.68 -6.34
CA SER A 61 24.34 -3.42 -4.90
C SER A 61 24.08 -4.69 -4.09
N ASP A 62 23.04 -5.46 -4.43
CA ASP A 62 22.76 -6.75 -3.77
C ASP A 62 23.88 -7.77 -4.02
N GLY A 63 24.45 -7.80 -5.22
CA GLY A 63 25.55 -8.68 -5.61
C GLY A 63 26.84 -8.43 -4.81
N ILE A 64 27.18 -7.17 -4.52
CA ILE A 64 28.30 -6.82 -3.62
C ILE A 64 28.11 -7.47 -2.24
N HIS A 65 26.87 -7.61 -1.79
CA HIS A 65 26.52 -8.22 -0.50
C HIS A 65 26.27 -9.74 -0.61
N GLY A 66 26.68 -10.38 -1.71
CA GLY A 66 26.55 -11.82 -1.90
C GLY A 66 25.13 -12.31 -2.17
N LYS A 67 24.20 -11.42 -2.52
CA LYS A 67 22.82 -11.77 -2.89
C LYS A 67 22.72 -11.82 -4.42
N PHE A 68 22.39 -13.00 -4.93
CA PHE A 68 22.23 -13.28 -6.36
C PHE A 68 20.94 -14.05 -6.61
N ASP A 69 20.51 -14.09 -7.87
CA ASP A 69 19.33 -14.81 -8.34
C ASP A 69 18.09 -14.46 -7.49
N SER A 70 17.39 -15.47 -6.96
CA SER A 70 16.20 -15.31 -6.14
C SER A 70 16.44 -14.63 -4.78
N LYS A 71 17.70 -14.34 -4.40
CA LYS A 71 18.03 -13.59 -3.18
C LYS A 71 18.02 -12.07 -3.40
N VAL A 72 18.00 -11.62 -4.65
CA VAL A 72 17.86 -10.20 -4.97
C VAL A 72 16.41 -9.80 -4.70
N ASN A 73 16.20 -8.94 -3.71
CA ASN A 73 14.86 -8.45 -3.37
C ASN A 73 14.47 -7.30 -4.30
N TYR A 74 14.29 -7.59 -5.59
CA TYR A 74 13.83 -6.61 -6.58
C TYR A 74 12.31 -6.71 -6.74
N ASN A 75 11.61 -5.63 -6.42
CA ASN A 75 10.15 -5.55 -6.42
C ASN A 75 9.71 -4.10 -6.70
N ILE A 76 8.42 -3.88 -6.93
CA ILE A 76 7.89 -2.55 -7.31
C ILE A 76 8.16 -1.48 -6.25
N GLU A 77 8.04 -1.83 -4.98
CA GLU A 77 8.26 -0.92 -3.86
C GLU A 77 9.71 -0.45 -3.82
N ARG A 78 10.66 -1.37 -3.98
CA ARG A 78 12.09 -1.04 -4.02
C ARG A 78 12.45 -0.18 -5.23
N LEU A 79 11.81 -0.42 -6.38
CA LEU A 79 12.01 0.42 -7.56
C LEU A 79 11.55 1.85 -7.28
N VAL A 80 10.31 2.02 -6.80
CA VAL A 80 9.73 3.34 -6.53
C VAL A 80 10.47 4.07 -5.40
N ASP A 81 10.86 3.37 -4.34
CA ASP A 81 11.71 3.90 -3.27
C ASP A 81 13.06 4.40 -3.80
N THR A 82 13.71 3.62 -4.66
CA THR A 82 14.97 4.04 -5.28
C THR A 82 14.78 5.30 -6.14
N LEU A 83 13.69 5.38 -6.91
CA LEU A 83 13.37 6.57 -7.70
C LEU A 83 13.09 7.78 -6.79
N ASN A 84 12.37 7.59 -5.68
CA ASN A 84 12.12 8.63 -4.68
C ASN A 84 13.41 9.19 -4.09
N GLU A 85 14.29 8.34 -3.57
CA GLU A 85 15.56 8.74 -2.96
C GLU A 85 16.46 9.47 -3.97
N ILE A 86 16.52 9.00 -5.22
CA ILE A 86 17.29 9.68 -6.27
C ILE A 86 16.67 11.04 -6.61
N SER A 87 15.34 11.14 -6.63
CA SER A 87 14.62 12.38 -6.98
C SER A 87 14.83 13.52 -5.98
N MET A 88 15.14 13.20 -4.71
CA MET A 88 15.44 14.21 -3.68
C MET A 88 16.72 14.99 -3.99
N ARG A 89 17.71 14.37 -4.65
CA ARG A 89 18.97 14.98 -5.11
C ARG A 89 19.59 15.95 -4.09
N SER A 90 19.46 17.26 -4.31
CA SER A 90 20.06 18.32 -3.49
C SER A 90 19.30 18.59 -2.18
N GLU A 91 18.06 18.13 -2.09
CA GLU A 91 17.23 18.17 -0.90
C GLU A 91 17.54 16.98 0.03
N HIS A 92 18.20 15.94 -0.48
CA HIS A 92 18.58 14.79 0.32
C HIS A 92 19.63 15.19 1.38
N THR A 93 19.44 14.76 2.63
CA THR A 93 20.31 15.14 3.76
C THR A 93 21.78 14.75 3.55
N LEU A 94 22.05 13.69 2.77
CA LEU A 94 23.41 13.26 2.45
C LEU A 94 24.05 14.03 1.27
N TYR A 95 23.31 14.90 0.57
CA TYR A 95 23.83 15.61 -0.60
C TYR A 95 25.16 16.35 -0.37
N PRO A 96 25.41 17.04 0.77
CA PRO A 96 26.70 17.70 1.03
C PRO A 96 27.92 16.77 1.05
N PHE A 97 27.70 15.46 1.18
CA PHE A 97 28.74 14.43 1.20
C PHE A 97 28.86 13.68 -0.13
N VAL A 98 28.00 13.97 -1.11
CA VAL A 98 28.04 13.37 -2.45
C VAL A 98 28.95 14.22 -3.32
N GLY A 99 30.17 13.73 -3.59
CA GLY A 99 31.14 14.44 -4.43
C GLY A 99 30.74 14.52 -5.91
N ALA A 100 30.14 13.45 -6.44
CA ALA A 100 29.56 13.39 -7.77
C ALA A 100 28.58 12.22 -7.88
N TRP A 101 27.56 12.36 -8.72
CA TRP A 101 26.72 11.24 -9.14
C TRP A 101 27.44 10.36 -10.16
N ASN A 102 27.03 9.10 -10.27
CA ASN A 102 27.54 8.21 -11.31
C ASN A 102 27.28 8.83 -12.70
N PRO A 103 28.29 8.93 -13.59
CA PRO A 103 28.13 9.56 -14.91
C PRO A 103 27.01 8.95 -15.74
N THR A 104 26.83 7.63 -15.69
CA THR A 104 25.76 6.94 -16.42
C THR A 104 24.39 7.31 -15.86
N LEU A 105 24.23 7.49 -14.54
CA LEU A 105 22.98 8.01 -13.98
C LEU A 105 22.66 9.40 -14.54
N VAL A 106 23.65 10.30 -14.58
CA VAL A 106 23.47 11.67 -15.09
C VAL A 106 23.05 11.66 -16.57
N GLU A 107 23.61 10.76 -17.37
CA GLU A 107 23.27 10.60 -18.79
C GLU A 107 21.82 10.15 -19.02
N VAL A 108 21.33 9.21 -18.20
CA VAL A 108 20.00 8.61 -18.40
C VAL A 108 18.88 9.32 -17.64
N ALA A 109 19.17 10.04 -16.56
CA ALA A 109 18.19 10.67 -15.67
C ALA A 109 17.53 11.94 -16.22
N GLY A 110 18.03 12.49 -17.33
CA GLY A 110 17.56 13.77 -17.87
C GLY A 110 18.05 14.98 -17.08
N GLU A 111 17.76 16.18 -17.60
CA GLU A 111 18.14 17.44 -16.95
C GLU A 111 17.51 17.52 -15.56
N GLU A 112 18.32 17.88 -14.55
CA GLU A 112 17.89 17.98 -13.15
C GLU A 112 17.12 16.74 -12.63
N PHE A 113 17.42 15.56 -13.20
CA PHE A 113 16.80 14.26 -12.90
C PHE A 113 15.28 14.22 -13.20
N SER A 114 14.80 14.97 -14.19
CA SER A 114 13.38 15.02 -14.54
C SER A 114 12.80 13.64 -14.87
N ARG A 115 13.53 12.80 -15.63
CA ARG A 115 13.05 11.46 -16.01
C ARG A 115 12.88 10.51 -14.83
N VAL A 116 13.63 10.73 -13.74
CA VAL A 116 13.45 9.96 -12.49
C VAL A 116 12.09 10.27 -11.88
N LYS A 117 11.74 11.56 -11.81
CA LYS A 117 10.44 12.02 -11.30
C LYS A 117 9.31 11.55 -12.21
N GLU A 118 9.46 11.74 -13.53
CA GLU A 118 8.46 11.35 -14.53
C GLU A 118 8.20 9.83 -14.52
N LEU A 119 9.24 8.99 -14.47
CA LEU A 119 9.08 7.53 -14.39
C LEU A 119 8.37 7.13 -13.08
N ARG A 120 8.75 7.74 -11.96
CA ARG A 120 8.07 7.50 -10.68
C ARG A 120 6.59 7.87 -10.79
N ASP A 121 6.29 9.06 -11.28
CA ASP A 121 4.92 9.58 -11.37
C ASP A 121 4.08 8.73 -12.34
N ALA A 122 4.69 8.23 -13.42
CA ALA A 122 4.04 7.30 -14.34
C ALA A 122 3.69 5.95 -13.65
N ILE A 123 4.59 5.41 -12.82
CA ILE A 123 4.30 4.20 -12.03
C ILE A 123 3.18 4.46 -11.00
N ILE A 124 3.23 5.58 -10.28
CA ILE A 124 2.18 5.96 -9.32
C ILE A 124 0.83 6.16 -10.02
N SER A 125 0.83 6.73 -11.22
CA SER A 125 -0.36 6.89 -12.04
C SER A 125 -0.97 5.54 -12.40
N ILE A 126 -0.18 4.57 -12.87
CA ILE A 126 -0.67 3.20 -13.16
C ILE A 126 -1.19 2.51 -11.89
N LEU A 127 -0.47 2.62 -10.77
CA LEU A 127 -0.90 2.08 -9.48
C LEU A 127 -2.33 2.53 -9.16
N ARG A 128 -2.61 3.83 -9.30
CA ARG A 128 -3.92 4.41 -8.99
C ARG A 128 -4.99 4.10 -10.03
N THR A 129 -4.66 4.25 -11.31
CA THR A 129 -5.64 4.24 -12.41
C THR A 129 -5.89 2.88 -13.02
N GLN A 130 -4.97 1.92 -12.86
CA GLN A 130 -5.07 0.58 -13.46
C GLN A 130 -5.03 -0.52 -12.42
N TRP A 131 -4.08 -0.46 -11.47
CA TRP A 131 -3.90 -1.56 -10.53
C TRP A 131 -4.94 -1.57 -9.41
N LEU A 132 -5.31 -0.41 -8.89
CA LEU A 132 -6.21 -0.29 -7.74
C LEU A 132 -7.62 0.20 -8.11
N ALA A 133 -7.83 0.64 -9.35
CA ALA A 133 -9.13 1.02 -9.90
C ALA A 133 -9.94 -0.21 -10.35
N VAL A 134 -10.31 -1.09 -9.42
CA VAL A 134 -11.13 -2.26 -9.73
C VAL A 134 -12.55 -1.83 -10.09
N GLU A 135 -12.97 -2.10 -11.34
CA GLU A 135 -14.26 -1.63 -11.89
C GLU A 135 -15.48 -2.17 -11.12
N ASN A 136 -15.46 -3.46 -10.74
CA ASN A 136 -16.55 -4.11 -10.01
C ASN A 136 -16.03 -4.81 -8.75
N TYR A 137 -15.69 -4.03 -7.72
CA TYR A 137 -15.28 -4.57 -6.42
C TYR A 137 -16.32 -5.56 -5.83
N GLY A 138 -17.62 -5.39 -6.08
CA GLY A 138 -18.64 -6.28 -5.51
C GLY A 138 -18.53 -7.73 -5.98
N GLU A 139 -18.19 -7.94 -7.25
CA GLU A 139 -17.94 -9.26 -7.82
C GLU A 139 -16.49 -9.69 -7.60
N SER A 140 -15.53 -8.83 -7.92
CA SER A 140 -14.10 -9.15 -7.84
C SER A 140 -13.63 -9.43 -6.42
N ALA A 141 -14.23 -8.80 -5.40
CA ALA A 141 -13.90 -9.05 -3.99
C ALA A 141 -14.84 -10.06 -3.32
N ALA A 142 -15.68 -10.79 -4.06
CA ALA A 142 -16.69 -11.68 -3.47
C ALA A 142 -16.11 -12.77 -2.56
N TYR A 143 -14.87 -13.20 -2.79
CA TYR A 143 -14.15 -14.15 -1.94
C TYR A 143 -13.96 -13.65 -0.49
N TYR A 144 -13.95 -12.33 -0.26
CA TYR A 144 -13.95 -11.76 1.08
C TYR A 144 -15.26 -12.01 1.85
N SER A 145 -16.32 -12.49 1.19
CA SER A 145 -17.57 -12.89 1.87
C SER A 145 -17.32 -13.90 2.97
N GLY A 146 -16.31 -14.76 2.83
CA GLY A 146 -15.96 -15.73 3.87
C GLY A 146 -15.60 -15.07 5.21
N LEU A 147 -14.98 -13.88 5.21
CA LEU A 147 -14.71 -13.13 6.45
C LEU A 147 -15.98 -12.53 7.05
N VAL A 148 -16.91 -12.09 6.20
CA VAL A 148 -18.21 -11.59 6.64
C VAL A 148 -19.04 -12.72 7.25
N ASP A 149 -19.11 -13.87 6.59
CA ASP A 149 -19.82 -15.05 7.07
C ASP A 149 -19.18 -15.57 8.38
N PHE A 150 -17.85 -15.60 8.44
CA PHE A 150 -17.11 -15.94 9.66
C PHE A 150 -17.39 -14.97 10.81
N GLN A 151 -17.42 -13.66 10.56
CA GLN A 151 -17.75 -12.67 11.59
C GLN A 151 -19.16 -12.92 12.14
N ALA A 152 -20.13 -13.22 11.28
CA ALA A 152 -21.48 -13.56 11.68
C ALA A 152 -21.52 -14.83 12.56
N GLU A 153 -20.69 -15.85 12.29
CA GLU A 153 -20.59 -17.03 13.15
C GLU A 153 -19.84 -16.75 14.47
N TYR A 154 -18.83 -15.88 14.43
CA TYR A 154 -18.00 -15.53 15.57
C TYR A 154 -18.75 -14.72 16.64
N GLN A 155 -19.77 -13.95 16.25
CA GLN A 155 -20.65 -13.17 17.13
C GLN A 155 -19.95 -12.10 17.98
N TYR A 156 -18.67 -11.84 17.72
CA TYR A 156 -17.88 -10.75 18.29
C TYR A 156 -17.32 -9.88 17.17
N THR A 157 -16.82 -8.69 17.53
CA THR A 157 -16.11 -7.82 16.59
C THR A 157 -14.88 -8.52 16.04
N LEU A 158 -14.81 -8.65 14.72
CA LEU A 158 -13.65 -9.19 14.02
C LEU A 158 -12.66 -8.06 13.72
N ARG A 159 -11.41 -8.21 14.17
CA ARG A 159 -10.34 -7.25 13.87
C ARG A 159 -9.55 -7.74 12.66
N VAL A 160 -9.56 -6.92 11.62
CA VAL A 160 -8.90 -7.19 10.35
C VAL A 160 -7.85 -6.12 10.12
N PHE A 161 -6.59 -6.52 10.08
CA PHE A 161 -5.47 -5.68 9.70
C PHE A 161 -5.15 -5.94 8.24
N SER A 162 -4.90 -4.90 7.47
CA SER A 162 -4.58 -5.01 6.04
C SER A 162 -3.36 -4.18 5.70
N LEU A 163 -2.44 -4.80 4.95
CA LEU A 163 -1.31 -4.15 4.31
C LEU A 163 -1.69 -3.62 2.91
N ASN A 164 -2.94 -3.82 2.48
CA ASN A 164 -3.38 -3.59 1.11
C ASN A 164 -4.08 -2.25 0.98
N TYR A 165 -3.81 -1.55 -0.12
CA TYR A 165 -4.32 -0.21 -0.39
C TYR A 165 -5.76 -0.20 -0.95
N ASP A 166 -6.26 -1.32 -1.47
CA ASP A 166 -7.55 -1.42 -2.17
C ASP A 166 -8.77 -1.33 -1.24
N LEU A 167 -9.97 -1.46 -1.81
CA LEU A 167 -11.24 -1.35 -1.08
C LEU A 167 -12.01 -2.68 -0.97
N CYS A 168 -11.36 -3.84 -1.12
CA CYS A 168 -12.06 -5.12 -1.17
C CYS A 168 -12.94 -5.38 0.06
N MET A 169 -12.38 -5.16 1.27
CA MET A 169 -13.11 -5.34 2.53
C MET A 169 -14.22 -4.30 2.71
N GLU A 170 -13.95 -3.05 2.38
CA GLU A 170 -14.91 -1.96 2.45
C GLU A 170 -16.14 -2.25 1.57
N ARG A 171 -15.90 -2.65 0.32
CA ARG A 171 -16.94 -2.86 -0.67
C ARG A 171 -17.76 -4.11 -0.39
N ILE A 172 -17.15 -5.19 0.12
CA ILE A 172 -17.92 -6.38 0.50
C ILE A 172 -18.79 -6.12 1.73
N CYS A 173 -18.28 -5.38 2.74
CA CYS A 173 -19.08 -5.02 3.90
C CYS A 173 -20.26 -4.13 3.51
N GLN A 174 -20.02 -3.15 2.62
CA GLN A 174 -21.07 -2.31 2.05
C GLN A 174 -22.11 -3.13 1.29
N ALA A 175 -21.69 -4.06 0.43
CA ALA A 175 -22.60 -4.89 -0.36
C ALA A 175 -23.43 -5.87 0.49
N ARG A 176 -22.91 -6.28 1.65
CA ARG A 176 -23.55 -7.23 2.57
C ARG A 176 -24.27 -6.55 3.75
N ASP A 177 -24.32 -5.20 3.76
CA ASP A 177 -24.88 -4.39 4.84
C ASP A 177 -24.30 -4.73 6.22
N VAL A 178 -22.97 -4.94 6.27
CA VAL A 178 -22.23 -5.25 7.49
C VAL A 178 -21.52 -4.01 8.01
N SER A 179 -21.68 -3.75 9.30
CA SER A 179 -21.14 -2.57 9.94
C SER A 179 -19.61 -2.64 10.05
N LEU A 180 -18.93 -1.65 9.48
CA LEU A 180 -17.48 -1.57 9.36
C LEU A 180 -16.96 -0.31 10.05
N GLU A 181 -15.96 -0.44 10.92
CA GLU A 181 -15.19 0.66 11.50
C GLU A 181 -13.85 0.81 10.80
N ARG A 182 -13.48 2.04 10.42
CA ARG A 182 -12.22 2.38 9.71
C ARG A 182 -11.46 3.55 10.37
N GLY A 183 -12.01 4.12 11.44
CA GLY A 183 -11.48 5.25 12.17
C GLY A 183 -12.03 6.61 11.74
N PHE A 184 -13.09 6.70 10.93
CA PHE A 184 -13.62 7.99 10.44
C PHE A 184 -14.94 8.35 11.11
N ASN A 185 -15.03 9.56 11.65
CA ASN A 185 -16.25 10.07 12.27
C ASN A 185 -17.28 10.55 11.22
N ASP A 186 -18.44 11.02 11.67
CA ASP A 186 -19.53 11.50 10.81
C ASP A 186 -19.12 12.67 9.88
N ALA A 187 -18.11 13.46 10.27
CA ALA A 187 -17.54 14.52 9.45
C ALA A 187 -16.46 14.00 8.46
N ARG A 188 -16.28 12.68 8.37
CA ARG A 188 -15.25 11.99 7.59
C ARG A 188 -13.82 12.32 7.99
N ASN A 189 -13.62 12.81 9.21
CA ASN A 189 -12.29 13.04 9.75
C ASN A 189 -11.84 11.79 10.50
N TRP A 190 -10.60 11.36 10.24
CA TRP A 190 -10.02 10.26 10.99
C TRP A 190 -9.84 10.64 12.48
N ASP A 191 -10.33 9.80 13.37
CA ASP A 191 -10.24 9.91 14.82
C ASP A 191 -10.14 8.50 15.44
N TRP A 192 -9.05 8.23 16.16
CA TRP A 192 -8.83 6.95 16.83
C TRP A 192 -9.96 6.55 17.79
N ARG A 193 -10.71 7.52 18.33
CA ARG A 193 -11.82 7.28 19.26
C ARG A 193 -12.95 6.48 18.64
N GLN A 194 -13.05 6.42 17.31
CA GLN A 194 -14.04 5.58 16.64
C GLN A 194 -13.82 4.08 16.94
N PHE A 195 -12.58 3.67 17.26
CA PHE A 195 -12.28 2.29 17.66
C PHE A 195 -12.53 2.02 19.16
N ASP A 196 -12.76 3.04 19.97
CA ASP A 196 -12.92 2.97 21.43
C ASP A 196 -14.36 3.31 21.85
N VAL A 197 -15.33 2.65 21.21
CA VAL A 197 -16.76 2.82 21.48
C VAL A 197 -17.28 1.75 22.45
N SER A 198 -18.36 2.07 23.17
CA SER A 198 -18.99 1.14 24.11
C SER A 198 -19.44 -0.16 23.43
N PRO A 199 -19.52 -1.30 24.15
CA PRO A 199 -19.90 -2.60 23.58
C PRO A 199 -21.18 -2.59 22.74
N ASP A 200 -22.18 -1.79 23.12
CA ASP A 200 -23.47 -1.68 22.41
C ASP A 200 -23.39 -0.94 21.06
N LEU A 201 -22.26 -0.28 20.78
CA LEU A 201 -21.99 0.48 19.54
C LEU A 201 -20.90 -0.18 18.69
N LEU A 202 -20.38 -1.33 19.11
CA LEU A 202 -19.32 -2.03 18.39
C LEU A 202 -19.78 -2.42 16.99
N LYS A 203 -18.96 -2.07 16.00
CA LYS A 203 -19.15 -2.51 14.63
C LYS A 203 -18.78 -3.99 14.52
N ALA A 204 -19.38 -4.67 13.56
CA ALA A 204 -19.15 -6.08 13.29
C ALA A 204 -17.67 -6.33 12.93
N ILE A 205 -17.07 -5.44 12.14
CA ILE A 205 -15.69 -5.52 11.71
C ILE A 205 -14.96 -4.20 12.01
N HIS A 206 -13.77 -4.30 12.61
CA HIS A 206 -12.81 -3.20 12.69
C HIS A 206 -11.70 -3.44 11.67
N LEU A 207 -11.54 -2.53 10.71
CA LEU A 207 -10.55 -2.61 9.64
C LEU A 207 -9.44 -1.59 9.85
N TYR A 208 -8.22 -2.11 10.00
CA TYR A 208 -7.00 -1.34 10.24
C TYR A 208 -6.10 -1.41 8.99
N LYS A 209 -6.08 -0.34 8.19
CA LYS A 209 -5.26 -0.22 6.96
C LYS A 209 -3.86 0.31 7.27
N LEU A 210 -2.92 -0.59 7.55
CA LEU A 210 -1.59 -0.25 8.08
C LEU A 210 -0.73 0.59 7.12
N HIS A 211 -0.93 0.42 5.81
CA HIS A 211 -0.21 1.19 4.78
C HIS A 211 -1.10 2.24 4.10
N GLY A 212 -2.24 2.56 4.70
CA GLY A 212 -3.20 3.48 4.11
C GLY A 212 -4.12 2.83 3.08
N SER A 213 -4.87 3.66 2.38
CA SER A 213 -5.90 3.22 1.43
C SER A 213 -6.00 4.19 0.26
N ILE A 214 -6.40 3.69 -0.91
CA ILE A 214 -6.54 4.50 -2.13
C ILE A 214 -7.62 5.57 -2.03
N ASP A 215 -8.58 5.39 -1.12
CA ASP A 215 -9.64 6.35 -0.88
C ASP A 215 -9.28 7.38 0.17
N TRP A 216 -8.07 7.34 0.76
CA TRP A 216 -7.64 8.27 1.81
C TRP A 216 -6.85 9.43 1.23
N THR A 217 -6.98 10.62 1.83
CA THR A 217 -6.17 11.79 1.49
C THR A 217 -6.12 12.78 2.65
N TYR A 218 -5.12 13.64 2.68
CA TYR A 218 -5.00 14.71 3.68
C TYR A 218 -5.64 16.00 3.15
N ARG A 219 -6.52 16.61 3.96
CA ARG A 219 -7.05 17.97 3.75
C ARG A 219 -6.77 18.79 4.99
N ASP A 220 -6.06 19.91 4.83
CA ASP A 220 -5.69 20.80 5.94
C ASP A 220 -5.06 20.03 7.12
N GLU A 221 -4.10 19.14 6.81
CA GLU A 221 -3.41 18.24 7.77
C GLU A 221 -4.29 17.17 8.43
N GLN A 222 -5.59 17.12 8.13
CA GLN A 222 -6.52 16.13 8.63
C GLN A 222 -6.74 15.02 7.59
N LEU A 223 -6.61 13.76 8.01
CA LEU A 223 -6.93 12.63 7.15
C LEU A 223 -8.45 12.50 6.95
N THR A 224 -8.87 12.34 5.70
CA THR A 224 -10.26 12.08 5.28
C THR A 224 -10.30 11.01 4.17
N TYR A 225 -11.51 10.66 3.70
CA TYR A 225 -11.70 9.71 2.60
C TYR A 225 -12.74 10.17 1.55
N PHE A 226 -12.63 9.64 0.32
CA PHE A 226 -13.56 9.87 -0.79
C PHE A 226 -14.27 8.59 -1.21
N ASP A 227 -15.54 8.72 -1.60
CA ASP A 227 -16.31 7.57 -2.09
C ASP A 227 -15.79 7.08 -3.46
N ASP A 228 -15.25 8.00 -4.26
CA ASP A 228 -14.56 7.75 -5.53
C ASP A 228 -13.05 8.00 -5.39
N PRO A 229 -12.23 6.95 -5.31
CA PRO A 229 -10.77 7.05 -5.25
C PRO A 229 -10.14 7.73 -6.49
N GLY A 230 -10.82 7.69 -7.64
CA GLY A 230 -10.34 8.31 -8.88
C GLY A 230 -10.17 9.82 -8.76
N ALA A 231 -10.90 10.46 -7.83
CA ALA A 231 -10.86 11.90 -7.59
C ALA A 231 -9.72 12.38 -6.67
N ILE A 232 -8.91 11.46 -6.11
CA ILE A 232 -7.83 11.81 -5.16
C ILE A 232 -6.49 11.84 -5.86
N ASP A 233 -5.89 13.00 -6.08
CA ASP A 233 -4.56 13.10 -6.72
C ASP A 233 -3.43 12.51 -5.86
N ASP A 234 -3.45 12.81 -4.55
CA ASP A 234 -2.45 12.36 -3.58
C ASP A 234 -3.11 11.46 -2.53
N ALA A 235 -3.07 10.15 -2.81
CA ALA A 235 -3.62 9.16 -1.91
C ALA A 235 -2.69 8.95 -0.72
N ALA A 236 -3.25 8.93 0.49
CA ALA A 236 -2.50 8.70 1.71
C ALA A 236 -2.14 7.22 1.86
N ILE A 237 -1.14 6.78 1.09
CA ILE A 237 -0.59 5.42 1.07
C ILE A 237 0.91 5.40 1.36
N ILE A 238 1.37 4.38 2.07
CA ILE A 238 2.79 4.13 2.34
C ILE A 238 3.33 3.18 1.25
N PHE A 239 3.66 3.74 0.10
CA PHE A 239 4.14 3.00 -1.07
C PHE A 239 5.46 3.58 -1.59
N GLY A 240 6.42 2.71 -1.86
CA GLY A 240 7.74 3.09 -2.36
C GLY A 240 8.51 3.96 -1.39
N THR A 241 8.51 3.60 -0.10
CA THR A 241 9.27 4.30 0.95
C THR A 241 10.10 3.33 1.77
N SER A 242 11.29 3.77 2.16
CA SER A 242 12.22 3.07 3.04
C SER A 242 11.67 2.92 4.47
N TYR A 243 10.87 3.89 4.93
CA TYR A 243 10.22 3.88 6.24
C TYR A 243 8.75 3.45 6.15
N LYS A 244 8.48 2.20 6.54
CA LYS A 244 7.12 1.64 6.61
C LYS A 244 6.36 1.98 7.89
N LEU A 245 7.07 2.39 8.93
CA LEU A 245 6.47 2.89 10.17
C LEU A 245 6.46 4.41 10.14
N GLN A 246 5.28 4.99 9.97
CA GLN A 246 5.09 6.45 10.01
C GLN A 246 4.73 6.89 11.44
N TYR A 247 5.29 8.01 11.88
CA TYR A 247 5.10 8.53 13.24
C TYR A 247 3.81 9.33 13.40
N SER A 248 3.23 9.79 12.29
CA SER A 248 1.97 10.52 12.27
C SER A 248 0.78 9.58 12.32
N ASP A 249 -0.32 10.08 12.87
CA ASP A 249 -1.60 9.41 12.75
C ASP A 249 -2.12 9.48 11.30
N PRO A 250 -2.84 8.44 10.84
CA PRO A 250 -3.33 7.30 11.62
C PRO A 250 -2.32 6.17 11.82
N PHE A 251 -1.20 6.19 11.09
CA PHE A 251 -0.33 5.02 10.92
C PHE A 251 0.34 4.55 12.22
N LEU A 252 0.73 5.48 13.09
CA LEU A 252 1.29 5.15 14.39
C LEU A 252 0.26 4.42 15.27
N PHE A 253 -0.96 4.97 15.38
CA PHE A 253 -2.07 4.34 16.09
C PHE A 253 -2.40 2.95 15.52
N LEU A 254 -2.55 2.83 14.20
CA LEU A 254 -2.91 1.56 13.56
C LEU A 254 -1.85 0.47 13.82
N THR A 255 -0.57 0.85 13.79
CA THR A 255 0.53 -0.08 14.12
C THR A 255 0.56 -0.44 15.61
N TYR A 256 0.28 0.52 16.48
CA TYR A 256 0.16 0.28 17.92
C TYR A 256 -0.97 -0.72 18.21
N GLU A 257 -2.14 -0.53 17.60
CA GLU A 257 -3.28 -1.44 17.73
C GLU A 257 -2.94 -2.83 17.18
N PHE A 258 -2.24 -2.91 16.04
CA PHE A 258 -1.77 -4.19 15.51
C PHE A 258 -0.88 -4.93 16.52
N ARG A 259 0.10 -4.23 17.09
CA ARG A 259 0.97 -4.80 18.13
C ARG A 259 0.18 -5.23 19.36
N ARG A 260 -0.76 -4.41 19.82
CA ARG A 260 -1.59 -4.71 20.99
C ARG A 260 -2.43 -5.97 20.76
N TRP A 261 -3.22 -6.00 19.69
CA TRP A 261 -4.16 -7.09 19.44
C TRP A 261 -3.47 -8.38 19.07
N THR A 262 -2.33 -8.35 18.39
CA THR A 262 -1.55 -9.58 18.14
C THR A 262 -0.99 -10.20 19.43
N LEU A 263 -0.64 -9.39 20.44
CA LEU A 263 -0.20 -9.89 21.74
C LEU A 263 -1.34 -10.40 22.62
N GLU A 264 -2.54 -9.83 22.49
CA GLU A 264 -3.73 -10.24 23.25
C GLU A 264 -4.49 -11.42 22.60
N SER A 265 -4.38 -11.57 21.28
CA SER A 265 -5.04 -12.63 20.53
C SER A 265 -4.50 -14.02 20.87
N ARG A 266 -5.37 -15.03 20.79
CA ARG A 266 -4.96 -16.44 20.87
C ARG A 266 -4.57 -17.00 19.52
N ILE A 267 -5.17 -16.48 18.45
CA ILE A 267 -4.92 -16.90 17.07
C ILE A 267 -4.78 -15.69 16.18
N ILE A 268 -3.75 -15.73 15.33
CA ILE A 268 -3.54 -14.82 14.22
C ILE A 268 -3.67 -15.64 12.94
N VAL A 269 -4.55 -15.21 12.03
CA VAL A 269 -4.69 -15.77 10.68
C VAL A 269 -4.06 -14.78 9.71
N ALA A 270 -3.10 -15.21 8.90
CA ALA A 270 -2.32 -14.37 7.99
C ALA A 270 -2.10 -15.03 6.63
#